data_AF-A0AAU9LHL1-F1
#
_entry.id   AF-A0AAU9LHL1-F1
#
_cell.length_a   1.000
_cell.length_b   1.000
_cell.length_c   1.000
_cell.angle_alpha   90.00
_cell.angle_beta   90.00
_cell.angle_gamma   90.00
#
_symmetry.space_group_name_H-M   'P 1'
#
loop_
_entity.id
_entity.type
_entity.pdbx_description
1 polymer ?
#
loop_
_entity_poly.entity_id
_entity_poly.type
_entity_poly.pdbx_seq_one_letter_code
_entity_poly.pdbx_strand_id
1 'polypeptide(L)'
;MTDAWSDRKRRSIMNLCVNSKMDTVFLSSKECSNKAHTSQKIYEYVESCIQQVGHEHVVQIVTDNATNNMGAAKLLKEKIPSIFWTSCATHTINLMLEGIGALPRFKKILDQAKKLTIFIYAHHKSLAMMRSYTNKREIIRPGVTRFASTFLTLQSLAEKKEQLRHMFSSTEWEECKFSSTPKGIASYKTVSSVQFWSGVAQCLKVFSPLVKVLRMVDADWKPSMGFVYGEIKVAKEEIITSLGGNEKAYKPIIDIINKKIKASWWGLFGGTTPHLTKIAMRILSLTSSSSGCERNWSTFEGVHTKIRDRLEESKLNNLVYVQLLI
;
A
#
# COMPACT_ATOMS: atom_id res chain seq x y z
N MET A 1 -1.45 -14.90 8.73
CA MET A 1 -1.48 -13.90 7.64
C MET A 1 -1.21 -14.62 6.32
N THR A 2 -1.87 -14.21 5.23
CA THR A 2 -1.47 -14.62 3.88
C THR A 2 -1.39 -13.42 2.95
N ASP A 3 -0.42 -13.46 2.05
CA ASP A 3 -0.24 -12.48 0.99
C ASP A 3 0.13 -13.18 -0.31
N ALA A 4 -0.30 -12.62 -1.43
CA ALA A 4 -0.05 -13.17 -2.76
C ALA A 4 0.69 -12.14 -3.62
N TRP A 5 1.80 -12.57 -4.21
CA TRP A 5 2.60 -11.74 -5.10
C TRP A 5 2.68 -12.36 -6.47
N SER A 6 2.53 -11.53 -7.50
CA SER A 6 2.74 -11.93 -8.88
C SER A 6 3.88 -11.15 -9.52
N ASP A 7 4.79 -11.87 -10.17
CA ASP A 7 5.95 -11.28 -10.82
C ASP A 7 5.65 -10.85 -12.27
N ARG A 8 6.59 -10.14 -12.90
CA ARG A 8 6.47 -9.71 -14.31
C ARG A 8 6.51 -10.86 -15.33
N LYS A 9 6.92 -12.07 -14.91
CA LYS A 9 6.88 -13.30 -15.71
C LYS A 9 5.58 -14.10 -15.48
N ARG A 10 4.58 -13.51 -14.81
CA ARG A 10 3.28 -14.12 -14.45
C ARG A 10 3.41 -15.33 -13.52
N ARG A 11 4.50 -15.45 -12.77
CA ARG A 11 4.55 -16.36 -11.63
C ARG A 11 3.73 -15.77 -10.51
N SER A 12 2.96 -16.60 -9.83
CA SER A 12 2.18 -16.19 -8.66
C SER A 12 2.58 -17.04 -7.48
N ILE A 13 2.93 -16.41 -6.37
CA ILE A 13 3.36 -17.07 -5.13
C ILE A 13 2.47 -16.58 -4.00
N MET A 14 2.03 -17.49 -3.14
CA MET A 14 1.27 -17.18 -1.95
C MET A 14 2.07 -17.58 -0.71
N ASN A 15 2.22 -16.66 0.24
CA ASN A 15 2.96 -16.90 1.48
C ASN A 15 2.02 -16.98 2.67
N LEU A 16 2.32 -17.87 3.60
CA LEU A 16 1.71 -17.95 4.92
C LEU A 16 2.73 -17.58 5.99
N CYS A 17 2.34 -16.64 6.84
CA CYS A 17 3.09 -16.29 8.03
C CYS A 17 2.18 -16.40 9.26
N VAL A 18 2.73 -16.93 10.35
CA VAL A 18 2.08 -16.98 11.66
C VAL A 18 2.60 -15.82 12.50
N ASN A 19 1.69 -15.05 13.10
CA ASN A 19 2.04 -13.94 13.97
C ASN A 19 1.58 -14.25 15.39
N SER A 20 2.42 -13.96 16.37
CA SER A 20 2.15 -14.09 17.79
C SER A 20 2.62 -12.86 18.55
N LYS A 21 2.39 -12.82 19.87
CA LYS A 21 2.92 -11.76 20.75
C LYS A 21 4.44 -11.63 20.68
N MET A 22 5.14 -12.73 20.40
CA MET A 22 6.61 -12.75 20.37
C MET A 22 7.14 -12.23 19.04
N ASP A 23 6.74 -12.87 17.94
CA ASP A 23 7.19 -12.51 16.61
C ASP A 23 6.28 -13.05 15.49
N THR A 24 6.61 -12.67 14.25
CA THR A 24 6.10 -13.21 13.00
C THR A 24 7.07 -14.25 12.45
N VAL A 25 6.57 -15.45 12.18
CA VAL A 25 7.34 -16.55 11.59
C VAL A 25 6.77 -16.91 10.24
N PHE A 26 7.63 -17.07 9.24
CA PHE A 26 7.26 -17.65 7.95
C PHE A 26 6.95 -19.14 8.12
N LEU A 27 5.80 -19.59 7.62
CA LEU A 27 5.39 -20.98 7.71
C LEU A 27 5.60 -21.72 6.39
N SER A 28 5.09 -21.18 5.30
CA SER A 28 5.26 -21.77 3.97
C SER A 28 5.00 -20.76 2.86
N SER A 29 5.50 -21.07 1.66
CA SER A 29 5.09 -20.44 0.42
C SER A 29 4.69 -21.50 -0.58
N LYS A 30 3.79 -21.12 -1.50
CA LYS A 30 3.30 -21.99 -2.56
C LYS A 30 3.26 -21.28 -3.90
N GLU A 31 3.96 -21.82 -4.90
CA GLU A 31 3.84 -21.36 -6.27
C GLU A 31 2.48 -21.78 -6.85
N CYS A 32 1.68 -20.80 -7.22
CA CYS A 32 0.33 -20.95 -7.74
C CYS A 32 0.20 -20.55 -9.22
N SER A 33 1.31 -20.33 -9.93
CA SER A 33 1.37 -19.84 -11.32
C SER A 33 0.47 -20.60 -12.31
N ASN A 34 0.31 -21.92 -12.13
CA ASN A 34 -0.42 -22.79 -13.05
C ASN A 34 -1.89 -23.04 -12.64
N LYS A 35 -2.36 -22.39 -11.57
CA LYS A 35 -3.67 -22.68 -10.96
C LYS A 35 -4.39 -21.35 -10.71
N ALA A 36 -5.62 -21.22 -11.21
CA ALA A 36 -6.46 -20.08 -10.84
C ALA A 36 -6.59 -20.01 -9.31
N HIS A 37 -6.35 -18.83 -8.73
CA HIS A 37 -6.50 -18.52 -7.31
C HIS A 37 -7.98 -18.45 -6.92
N THR A 38 -8.71 -19.57 -7.02
CA THR A 38 -10.11 -19.60 -6.61
C THR A 38 -10.22 -19.44 -5.09
N SER A 39 -11.33 -18.88 -4.63
CA SER A 39 -11.68 -18.79 -3.21
C SER A 39 -11.51 -20.12 -2.48
N GLN A 40 -11.88 -21.22 -3.13
CA GLN A 40 -11.74 -22.58 -2.61
C GLN A 40 -10.28 -22.99 -2.34
N LYS A 41 -9.36 -22.73 -3.28
CA LYS A 41 -7.95 -23.10 -3.10
C LYS A 41 -7.27 -22.26 -2.04
N ILE A 42 -7.65 -20.98 -1.94
CA ILE A 42 -7.17 -20.10 -0.88
C ILE A 42 -7.64 -20.63 0.47
N TYR A 43 -8.92 -21.00 0.58
CA TYR A 43 -9.48 -21.62 1.77
C TYR A 43 -8.72 -22.90 2.15
N GLU A 44 -8.55 -23.85 1.23
CA GLU A 44 -7.85 -25.12 1.48
C GLU A 44 -6.40 -24.91 1.96
N TYR A 45 -5.70 -23.93 1.37
CA TYR A 45 -4.34 -23.62 1.78
C TYR A 45 -4.30 -23.03 3.20
N VAL A 46 -5.22 -22.12 3.53
CA VAL A 46 -5.36 -21.57 4.89
C VAL A 46 -5.82 -22.64 5.89
N GLU A 47 -6.72 -23.55 5.50
CA GLU A 47 -7.21 -24.65 6.34
C GLU A 47 -6.06 -25.60 6.71
N SER A 48 -5.21 -25.97 5.75
CA SER A 48 -4.03 -26.79 6.03
C SER A 48 -3.08 -26.14 7.04
N CYS A 49 -2.94 -24.81 6.99
CA CYS A 49 -2.18 -24.04 7.98
C CYS A 49 -2.83 -24.09 9.37
N ILE A 50 -4.16 -23.94 9.45
CA ILE A 50 -4.89 -24.01 10.71
C ILE A 50 -4.70 -25.40 11.35
N GLN A 51 -4.76 -26.47 10.55
CA GLN A 51 -4.52 -27.83 11.01
C GLN A 51 -3.09 -28.03 11.51
N GLN A 52 -2.08 -27.50 10.79
CA GLN A 52 -0.68 -27.60 11.18
C GLN A 52 -0.37 -26.85 12.49
N VAL A 53 -0.96 -25.66 12.68
CA VAL A 53 -0.75 -24.84 13.88
C VAL A 53 -1.59 -25.32 15.07
N GLY A 54 -2.69 -26.03 14.81
CA GLY A 54 -3.70 -26.39 15.79
C GLY A 54 -4.79 -25.33 15.85
N HIS A 55 -6.03 -25.78 15.71
CA HIS A 55 -7.20 -24.91 15.57
C HIS A 55 -7.38 -23.97 16.80
N GLU A 56 -7.10 -24.48 17.99
CA GLU A 56 -7.14 -23.77 19.28
C GLU A 56 -6.11 -22.64 19.42
N HIS A 57 -5.06 -22.66 18.59
CA HIS A 57 -3.99 -21.67 18.59
C HIS A 57 -4.21 -20.55 17.55
N VAL A 58 -5.18 -20.70 16.65
CA VAL A 58 -5.46 -19.71 15.61
C VAL A 58 -6.68 -18.88 15.99
N VAL A 59 -6.48 -17.58 16.11
CA VAL A 59 -7.56 -16.63 16.43
C VAL A 59 -8.06 -15.91 15.18
N GLN A 60 -7.17 -15.63 14.23
CA GLN A 60 -7.48 -14.77 13.09
C GLN A 60 -6.63 -15.08 11.85
N ILE A 61 -7.25 -14.96 10.69
CA ILE A 61 -6.61 -14.91 9.37
C ILE A 61 -6.69 -13.47 8.83
N VAL A 62 -5.56 -12.97 8.33
CA VAL A 62 -5.45 -11.61 7.78
C VAL A 62 -4.98 -11.69 6.33
N THR A 63 -5.75 -11.09 5.42
CA THR A 63 -5.48 -11.07 3.96
C THR A 63 -5.83 -9.71 3.35
N ASP A 64 -5.42 -9.44 2.11
CA ASP A 64 -5.96 -8.30 1.37
C ASP A 64 -7.46 -8.46 1.03
N ASN A 65 -8.03 -7.45 0.36
CA ASN A 65 -9.45 -7.39 0.01
C ASN A 65 -9.77 -7.95 -1.38
N ALA A 66 -8.88 -8.74 -1.98
CA ALA A 66 -9.14 -9.36 -3.28
C ALA A 66 -10.40 -10.24 -3.22
N THR A 67 -11.17 -10.26 -4.31
CA THR A 67 -12.47 -10.96 -4.37
C THR A 67 -12.37 -12.44 -3.96
N ASN A 68 -11.29 -13.12 -4.35
CA ASN A 68 -11.09 -14.53 -4.02
C ASN A 68 -10.77 -14.74 -2.54
N ASN A 69 -10.05 -13.81 -1.91
CA ASN A 69 -9.83 -13.81 -0.46
C ASN A 69 -11.14 -13.60 0.29
N MET A 70 -12.00 -12.68 -0.20
CA MET A 70 -13.32 -12.47 0.39
C MET A 70 -14.25 -13.69 0.23
N GLY A 71 -14.10 -14.46 -0.85
CA GLY A 71 -14.79 -15.74 -1.00
C GLY A 71 -14.26 -16.82 -0.05
N ALA A 72 -12.95 -16.90 0.13
CA ALA A 72 -12.33 -17.83 1.08
C ALA A 72 -12.74 -17.52 2.53
N ALA A 73 -12.85 -16.24 2.87
CA ALA A 73 -13.36 -15.78 4.16
C ALA A 73 -14.79 -16.27 4.45
N LYS A 74 -15.67 -16.30 3.44
CA LYS A 74 -17.03 -16.83 3.57
C LYS A 74 -17.01 -18.33 3.85
N LEU A 75 -16.21 -19.09 3.11
CA LEU A 75 -16.04 -20.53 3.31
C LEU A 75 -15.52 -20.86 4.71
N LEU A 76 -14.52 -20.09 5.20
CA LEU A 76 -14.02 -20.25 6.57
C LEU A 76 -15.10 -19.95 7.60
N LYS A 77 -15.89 -18.90 7.42
CA LYS A 77 -16.97 -18.56 8.35
C LYS A 77 -18.02 -19.67 8.48
N GLU A 78 -18.31 -20.37 7.38
CA GLU A 78 -19.27 -21.48 7.38
C GLU A 78 -18.70 -22.74 8.04
N LYS A 79 -17.43 -23.06 7.78
CA LYS A 79 -16.80 -24.31 8.24
C LYS A 79 -16.14 -24.21 9.61
N ILE A 80 -15.57 -23.07 9.93
CA ILE A 80 -14.76 -22.81 11.14
C ILE A 80 -15.15 -21.45 11.73
N PRO A 81 -16.37 -21.31 12.28
CA PRO A 81 -16.91 -20.02 12.74
C PRO A 81 -16.15 -19.41 13.94
N SER A 82 -15.33 -20.21 14.62
CA SER A 82 -14.48 -19.80 15.75
C SER A 82 -13.27 -18.94 15.35
N ILE A 83 -12.86 -18.96 14.07
CA ILE A 83 -11.70 -18.21 13.57
C ILE A 83 -12.17 -17.02 12.74
N PHE A 84 -11.64 -15.84 13.04
CA PHE A 84 -11.98 -14.63 12.32
C PHE A 84 -11.18 -14.50 11.02
N TRP A 85 -11.82 -14.03 9.95
CA TRP A 85 -11.10 -13.58 8.76
C TRP A 85 -11.25 -12.07 8.62
N THR A 86 -10.13 -11.36 8.58
CA THR A 86 -10.12 -9.90 8.48
C THR A 86 -9.29 -9.39 7.32
N SER A 87 -9.80 -8.34 6.72
CA SER A 87 -9.12 -7.51 5.75
C SER A 87 -7.89 -6.80 6.31
N CYS A 88 -6.83 -6.73 5.50
CA CYS A 88 -5.61 -5.98 5.78
C CYS A 88 -5.91 -4.47 5.86
N ALA A 89 -5.54 -3.86 6.97
CA ALA A 89 -5.69 -2.44 7.24
C ALA A 89 -4.81 -1.59 6.32
N THR A 90 -3.57 -2.00 6.05
CA THR A 90 -2.67 -1.34 5.08
C THR A 90 -3.31 -1.30 3.69
N HIS A 91 -3.88 -2.41 3.25
CA HIS A 91 -4.61 -2.47 1.98
C HIS A 91 -5.86 -1.59 2.03
N THR A 92 -6.62 -1.62 3.12
CA THR A 92 -7.85 -0.82 3.28
C THR A 92 -7.55 0.68 3.28
N ILE A 93 -6.49 1.14 3.95
CA ILE A 93 -6.07 2.55 3.94
C ILE A 93 -5.57 2.95 2.54
N ASN A 94 -4.82 2.08 1.85
CA ASN A 94 -4.47 2.32 0.45
C ASN A 94 -5.70 2.49 -0.44
N LEU A 95 -6.75 1.68 -0.26
CA LEU A 95 -8.03 1.83 -0.97
C LEU A 95 -8.78 3.12 -0.61
N MET A 96 -8.64 3.64 0.62
CA MET A 96 -9.16 4.96 0.98
C MET A 96 -8.42 6.05 0.22
N LEU A 97 -7.09 6.01 0.24
CA LEU A 97 -6.25 6.98 -0.47
C LEU A 97 -6.52 6.94 -1.99
N GLU A 98 -6.66 5.75 -2.57
CA GLU A 98 -7.04 5.56 -3.98
C GLU A 98 -8.42 6.15 -4.29
N GLY A 99 -9.42 5.84 -3.46
CA GLY A 99 -10.76 6.39 -3.62
C GLY A 99 -10.77 7.92 -3.58
N ILE A 100 -10.01 8.51 -2.66
CA ILE A 100 -9.85 9.97 -2.56
C ILE A 100 -9.13 10.49 -3.81
N GLY A 101 -8.04 9.85 -4.23
CA GLY A 101 -7.28 10.21 -5.43
C GLY A 101 -8.10 10.17 -6.71
N ALA A 102 -9.13 9.33 -6.78
CA ALA A 102 -10.04 9.24 -7.91
C ALA A 102 -11.01 10.42 -8.04
N LEU A 103 -11.19 11.24 -7.00
CA LEU A 103 -12.02 12.44 -7.08
C LEU A 103 -11.47 13.42 -8.13
N PRO A 104 -12.31 14.02 -9.01
CA PRO A 104 -11.83 14.81 -10.16
C PRO A 104 -10.80 15.90 -9.82
N ARG A 105 -10.99 16.59 -8.69
CA ARG A 105 -10.09 17.65 -8.22
C ARG A 105 -8.67 17.15 -7.89
N PHE A 106 -8.54 15.93 -7.37
CA PHE A 106 -7.24 15.34 -7.04
C PHE A 106 -6.68 14.59 -8.24
N LYS A 107 -7.52 13.81 -8.93
CA LYS A 107 -7.16 13.02 -10.11
C LYS A 107 -6.44 13.86 -11.18
N LYS A 108 -6.96 15.07 -11.46
CA LYS A 108 -6.33 15.99 -12.41
C LYS A 108 -4.87 16.32 -12.05
N ILE A 109 -4.62 16.63 -10.78
CA ILE A 109 -3.28 16.98 -10.28
C ILE A 109 -2.37 15.75 -10.31
N LEU A 110 -2.88 14.59 -9.89
CA LEU A 110 -2.15 13.32 -9.92
C LEU A 110 -1.72 12.93 -11.34
N ASP A 111 -2.62 13.09 -12.32
CA ASP A 111 -2.33 12.80 -13.72
C ASP A 111 -1.29 13.78 -14.30
N GLN A 112 -1.35 15.07 -13.94
CA GLN A 112 -0.33 16.05 -14.33
C GLN A 112 1.05 15.71 -13.75
N ALA A 113 1.12 15.39 -12.45
CA ALA A 113 2.34 14.97 -11.78
C ALA A 113 2.93 13.70 -12.39
N LYS A 114 2.09 12.71 -12.71
CA LYS A 114 2.49 11.47 -13.39
C LYS A 114 3.04 11.74 -14.80
N LYS A 115 2.38 12.59 -15.59
CA LYS A 115 2.87 12.96 -16.93
C LYS A 115 4.21 13.69 -16.88
N LEU A 116 4.36 14.63 -15.94
CA LEU A 116 5.60 15.38 -15.74
C LEU A 116 6.76 14.44 -15.37
N THR A 117 6.55 13.56 -14.40
CA THR A 117 7.58 12.59 -13.98
C THR A 117 7.93 11.62 -15.09
N ILE A 118 6.96 11.05 -15.81
CA ILE A 118 7.22 10.21 -16.97
C ILE A 118 8.07 10.96 -18.00
N PHE A 119 7.75 12.22 -18.30
CA PHE A 119 8.50 13.02 -19.26
C PHE A 119 9.95 13.24 -18.83
N ILE A 120 10.19 13.67 -17.59
CA ILE A 120 11.55 13.94 -17.07
C ILE A 120 12.44 12.70 -17.20
N TYR A 121 11.90 11.52 -16.87
CA TYR A 121 12.63 10.25 -16.92
C TYR A 121 12.66 9.57 -18.30
N ALA A 122 11.88 10.03 -19.28
CA ALA A 122 11.80 9.42 -20.60
C ALA A 122 13.05 9.65 -21.46
N HIS A 123 13.81 10.72 -21.20
CA HIS A 123 14.96 11.09 -22.02
C HIS A 123 16.21 11.32 -21.16
N HIS A 124 17.37 10.85 -21.63
CA HIS A 124 18.63 11.00 -20.92
C HIS A 124 18.96 12.49 -20.65
N LYS A 125 18.70 13.38 -21.61
CA LYS A 125 19.00 14.82 -21.51
C LYS A 125 18.11 15.52 -20.48
N SER A 126 16.80 15.25 -20.47
CA SER A 126 15.89 15.81 -19.44
C SER A 126 16.20 15.28 -18.04
N LEU A 127 16.57 14.00 -17.93
CA LEU A 127 16.95 13.39 -16.66
C LEU A 127 18.28 13.95 -16.15
N ALA A 128 19.29 14.09 -17.01
CA ALA A 128 20.58 14.66 -16.66
C ALA A 128 20.45 16.10 -16.18
N MET A 129 19.65 16.90 -16.88
CA MET A 129 19.34 18.27 -16.51
C MET A 129 18.58 18.32 -15.17
N MET A 130 17.55 17.50 -14.96
CA MET A 130 16.89 17.45 -13.64
C MET A 130 17.89 17.14 -12.51
N ARG A 131 18.82 16.21 -12.73
CA ARG A 131 19.87 15.88 -11.75
C ARG A 131 20.85 17.02 -11.51
N SER A 132 21.21 17.84 -12.50
CA SER A 132 22.10 18.99 -12.29
C SER A 132 21.43 20.05 -11.41
N TYR A 133 20.15 20.35 -11.64
CA TYR A 133 19.41 21.34 -10.85
C TYR A 133 18.99 20.85 -9.46
N THR A 134 18.95 19.54 -9.22
CA THR A 134 18.49 18.95 -7.95
C THR A 134 19.63 18.39 -7.09
N ASN A 135 20.89 18.69 -7.40
CA ASN A 135 22.05 18.11 -6.71
C ASN A 135 22.00 16.57 -6.70
N LYS A 136 21.65 15.97 -7.84
CA LYS A 136 21.47 14.53 -8.06
C LYS A 136 20.37 13.88 -7.20
N ARG A 137 19.51 14.66 -6.55
CA ARG A 137 18.38 14.12 -5.77
C ARG A 137 17.26 13.68 -6.72
N GLU A 138 16.99 12.38 -6.72
CA GLU A 138 15.92 11.79 -7.55
C GLU A 138 14.51 12.19 -7.09
N ILE A 139 13.57 12.19 -8.02
CA ILE A 139 12.13 12.22 -7.71
C ILE A 139 11.70 10.80 -7.36
N ILE A 140 11.02 10.63 -6.23
CA ILE A 140 10.44 9.34 -5.87
C ILE A 140 9.39 8.97 -6.92
N ARG A 141 9.55 7.81 -7.55
CA ARG A 141 8.65 7.35 -8.62
C ARG A 141 7.49 6.54 -8.03
N PRO A 142 6.29 6.60 -8.63
CA PRO A 142 5.20 5.70 -8.26
C PRO A 142 5.63 4.25 -8.45
N GLY A 143 5.54 3.46 -7.37
CA GLY A 143 5.68 2.01 -7.42
C GLY A 143 4.36 1.37 -7.87
N VAL A 144 4.42 0.16 -8.44
CA VAL A 144 3.24 -0.50 -9.01
C VAL A 144 2.19 -0.84 -7.95
N THR A 145 2.58 -1.02 -6.69
CA THR A 145 1.77 -1.75 -5.71
C THR A 145 1.13 -0.91 -4.59
N ARG A 146 1.40 0.40 -4.43
CA ARG A 146 0.82 1.18 -3.31
C ARG A 146 0.57 2.66 -3.65
N PHE A 147 -0.61 3.16 -3.31
CA PHE A 147 -0.98 4.58 -3.48
C PHE A 147 -0.07 5.51 -2.67
N ALA A 148 0.52 5.03 -1.58
CA ALA A 148 1.58 5.73 -0.84
C ALA A 148 2.71 6.26 -1.76
N SER A 149 3.05 5.54 -2.83
CA SER A 149 4.08 5.98 -3.77
C SER A 149 3.67 7.20 -4.60
N THR A 150 2.37 7.34 -4.92
CA THR A 150 1.81 8.54 -5.55
C THR A 150 1.94 9.75 -4.63
N PHE A 151 1.66 9.59 -3.33
CA PHE A 151 1.86 10.64 -2.33
C PHE A 151 3.34 11.04 -2.23
N LEU A 152 4.24 10.06 -2.11
CA LEU A 152 5.69 10.31 -2.06
C LEU A 152 6.19 11.02 -3.32
N THR A 153 5.62 10.71 -4.49
CA THR A 153 5.93 11.40 -5.75
C THR A 153 5.55 12.87 -5.66
N LEU A 154 4.34 13.19 -5.19
CA LEU A 154 3.89 14.58 -4.99
C LEU A 154 4.77 15.32 -3.99
N GLN A 155 5.13 14.68 -2.87
CA GLN A 155 5.99 15.26 -1.85
C GLN A 155 7.36 15.58 -2.44
N SER A 156 7.95 14.63 -3.17
CA SER A 156 9.25 14.80 -3.83
C SER A 156 9.24 15.88 -4.91
N LEU A 157 8.12 16.04 -5.65
CA LEU A 157 7.93 17.14 -6.59
C LEU A 157 7.84 18.49 -5.87
N ALA A 158 7.10 18.57 -4.77
CA ALA A 158 6.95 19.80 -3.98
C ALA A 158 8.30 20.26 -3.38
N GLU A 159 9.10 19.34 -2.85
CA GLU A 159 10.46 19.61 -2.34
C GLU A 159 11.42 20.12 -3.41
N LYS A 160 11.19 19.75 -4.68
CA LYS A 160 12.03 20.12 -5.84
C LYS A 160 11.41 21.21 -6.69
N LYS A 161 10.35 21.86 -6.21
CA LYS A 161 9.54 22.80 -6.99
C LYS A 161 10.37 23.91 -7.63
N GLU A 162 11.21 24.59 -6.85
CA GLU A 162 11.97 25.73 -7.35
C GLU A 162 13.12 25.28 -8.27
N GLN A 163 13.76 24.15 -7.97
CA GLN A 163 14.78 23.55 -8.83
C GLN A 163 14.20 23.13 -10.19
N LEU A 164 13.01 22.53 -10.20
CA LEU A 164 12.32 22.18 -11.44
C LEU A 164 11.92 23.43 -12.22
N ARG A 165 11.45 24.49 -11.56
CA ARG A 165 11.17 25.77 -12.23
C ARG A 165 12.42 26.35 -12.88
N HIS A 166 13.54 26.38 -12.15
CA HIS A 166 14.81 26.87 -12.69
C HIS A 166 15.28 26.04 -13.88
N MET A 167 15.19 24.71 -13.79
CA MET A 167 15.49 23.80 -14.90
C MET A 167 14.69 24.17 -16.16
N PHE A 168 13.36 24.26 -16.02
CA PHE A 168 12.45 24.52 -17.15
C PHE A 168 12.51 25.96 -17.69
N SER A 169 13.13 26.89 -16.96
CA SER A 169 13.36 28.28 -17.39
C SER A 169 14.82 28.56 -17.76
N SER A 170 15.65 27.52 -17.87
CA SER A 170 17.07 27.67 -18.20
C SER A 170 17.31 27.76 -19.71
N THR A 171 18.41 28.41 -20.11
CA THR A 171 18.89 28.42 -21.50
C THR A 171 19.16 27.00 -22.00
N GLU A 172 19.71 26.13 -21.14
CA GLU A 172 19.94 24.71 -21.45
C GLU A 172 18.65 23.97 -21.82
N TRP A 173 17.53 24.33 -21.17
CA TRP A 173 16.21 23.80 -21.52
C TRP A 173 15.69 24.39 -22.84
N GLU A 174 15.83 25.69 -23.07
CA GLU A 174 15.39 26.32 -24.31
C GLU A 174 16.08 25.72 -25.54
N GLU A 175 17.40 25.51 -25.47
CA GLU A 175 18.22 24.85 -26.50
C GLU A 175 17.97 23.34 -26.61
N CYS A 176 17.28 22.74 -25.65
CA CYS A 176 16.98 21.32 -25.66
C CYS A 176 15.90 21.02 -26.70
N LYS A 177 16.15 20.12 -27.66
CA LYS A 177 15.16 19.68 -28.66
C LYS A 177 13.81 19.21 -28.09
N PHE A 178 13.75 18.83 -26.81
CA PHE A 178 12.52 18.40 -26.17
C PHE A 178 11.62 19.57 -25.75
N SER A 179 12.15 20.80 -25.65
CA SER A 179 11.40 22.01 -25.27
C SER A 179 10.28 22.34 -26.24
N SER A 180 10.50 22.11 -27.54
CA SER A 180 9.53 22.33 -28.61
C SER A 180 8.55 21.17 -28.84
N THR A 181 8.77 20.01 -28.19
CA THR A 181 7.85 18.88 -28.34
C THR A 181 6.53 19.14 -27.61
N PRO A 182 5.40 18.57 -28.06
CA PRO A 182 4.11 18.72 -27.36
C PRO A 182 4.18 18.31 -25.88
N LYS A 183 4.95 17.27 -25.55
CA LYS A 183 5.16 16.80 -24.17
C LYS A 183 6.05 17.73 -23.35
N GLY A 184 7.08 18.32 -23.95
CA GLY A 184 7.93 19.32 -23.31
C GLY A 184 7.19 20.61 -23.00
N ILE A 185 6.44 21.14 -23.99
CA ILE A 185 5.58 22.31 -23.81
C ILE A 185 4.55 22.08 -22.70
N ALA A 186 3.91 20.90 -22.67
CA ALA A 186 2.96 20.55 -21.61
C ALA A 186 3.63 20.45 -20.22
N SER A 187 4.85 19.92 -20.16
CA SER A 187 5.62 19.81 -18.91
C SER A 187 6.05 21.17 -18.38
N TYR A 188 6.55 22.05 -19.25
CA TYR A 188 6.84 23.45 -18.93
C TYR A 188 5.61 24.16 -18.37
N LYS A 189 4.47 24.08 -19.08
CA LYS A 189 3.20 24.67 -18.62
C LYS A 189 2.76 24.14 -17.25
N THR A 190 3.01 22.85 -16.98
CA THR A 190 2.68 22.23 -15.68
C THR A 190 3.56 22.80 -14.57
N VAL A 191 4.88 22.87 -14.77
CA VAL A 191 5.85 23.37 -13.78
C VAL A 191 5.70 24.88 -13.53
N SER A 192 5.28 25.64 -14.54
CA SER A 192 5.03 27.08 -14.39
C SER A 192 3.65 27.40 -13.79
N SER A 193 2.71 26.45 -13.75
CA SER A 193 1.33 26.68 -13.29
C SER A 193 1.24 26.83 -11.76
N VAL A 194 0.72 27.98 -11.31
CA VAL A 194 0.38 28.23 -9.90
C VAL A 194 -0.72 27.27 -9.43
N GLN A 195 -1.71 27.00 -10.27
CA GLN A 195 -2.82 26.11 -9.97
C GLN A 195 -2.36 24.67 -9.75
N PHE A 196 -1.39 24.19 -10.55
CA PHE A 196 -0.80 22.87 -10.36
C PHE A 196 -0.15 22.76 -8.98
N TRP A 197 0.74 23.69 -8.61
CA TRP A 197 1.44 23.64 -7.32
C TRP A 197 0.52 23.85 -6.11
N SER A 198 -0.48 24.73 -6.24
CA SER A 198 -1.55 24.85 -5.23
C SER A 198 -2.32 23.54 -5.07
N GLY A 199 -2.64 22.87 -6.18
CA GLY A 199 -3.25 21.55 -6.18
C GLY A 199 -2.36 20.48 -5.54
N VAL A 200 -1.06 20.48 -5.81
CA VAL A 200 -0.08 19.58 -5.14
C VAL A 200 -0.10 19.79 -3.63
N ALA A 201 -0.06 21.06 -3.17
CA ALA A 201 -0.13 21.36 -1.75
C ALA A 201 -1.45 20.90 -1.11
N GLN A 202 -2.59 21.08 -1.79
CA GLN A 202 -3.88 20.58 -1.33
C GLN A 202 -3.92 19.04 -1.24
N CYS A 203 -3.41 18.34 -2.25
CA CYS A 203 -3.26 16.88 -2.22
C CYS A 203 -2.44 16.45 -1.00
N LEU A 204 -1.27 17.07 -0.77
CA LEU A 204 -0.41 16.72 0.37
C LEU A 204 -1.12 16.94 1.72
N LYS A 205 -1.87 18.04 1.87
CA LYS A 205 -2.65 18.31 3.09
C LYS A 205 -3.73 17.24 3.34
N VAL A 206 -4.44 16.81 2.30
CA VAL A 206 -5.55 15.84 2.43
C VAL A 206 -5.06 14.40 2.59
N PHE A 207 -3.99 14.02 1.90
CA PHE A 207 -3.49 12.64 1.94
C PHE A 207 -2.58 12.37 3.14
N SER A 208 -1.85 13.39 3.63
CA SER A 208 -0.86 13.23 4.70
C SER A 208 -1.42 12.52 5.95
N PRO A 209 -2.60 12.87 6.50
CA PRO A 209 -3.12 12.22 7.70
C PRO A 209 -3.28 10.70 7.51
N LEU A 210 -3.90 10.26 6.41
CA LEU A 210 -4.06 8.83 6.12
C LEU A 210 -2.73 8.14 5.79
N VAL A 211 -1.76 8.83 5.17
CA VAL A 211 -0.42 8.28 4.93
C VAL A 211 0.35 8.10 6.24
N LYS A 212 0.17 8.97 7.25
CA LYS A 212 0.71 8.75 8.59
C LYS A 212 0.14 7.47 9.19
N VAL A 213 -1.19 7.29 9.14
CA VAL A 213 -1.83 6.05 9.62
C VAL A 213 -1.30 4.83 8.89
N LEU A 214 -1.19 4.90 7.56
CA LEU A 214 -0.63 3.82 6.76
C LEU A 214 0.77 3.44 7.24
N ARG A 215 1.66 4.41 7.44
CA ARG A 215 3.03 4.14 7.94
C ARG A 215 3.03 3.56 9.34
N MET A 216 2.14 3.99 10.24
CA MET A 216 2.04 3.43 11.60
C MET A 216 1.60 1.97 11.57
N VAL A 217 0.68 1.61 10.68
CA VAL A 217 0.18 0.24 10.54
C VAL A 217 1.18 -0.66 9.81
N ASP A 218 1.93 -0.12 8.85
CA ASP A 218 2.92 -0.86 8.04
C ASP A 218 4.25 -1.09 8.77
N ALA A 219 4.54 -0.31 9.82
CA ALA A 219 5.83 -0.35 10.50
C ALA A 219 6.03 -1.61 11.37
N ASP A 220 4.99 -2.43 11.60
CA ASP A 220 4.99 -3.76 12.24
C ASP A 220 5.69 -3.89 13.62
N TRP A 221 6.27 -2.84 14.19
CA TRP A 221 7.00 -2.83 15.47
C TRP A 221 6.05 -2.79 16.69
N LYS A 222 4.78 -2.46 16.48
CA LYS A 222 3.72 -2.48 17.49
C LYS A 222 2.44 -3.04 16.89
N PRO A 223 1.69 -3.87 17.64
CA PRO A 223 0.37 -4.33 17.22
C PRO A 223 -0.57 -3.17 16.91
N SER A 224 -1.00 -3.09 15.66
CA SER A 224 -1.72 -1.95 15.09
C SER A 224 -3.21 -1.93 15.38
N MET A 225 -3.81 -3.08 15.68
CA MET A 225 -5.24 -3.24 15.95
C MET A 225 -5.73 -2.31 17.07
N GLY A 226 -4.89 -2.03 18.07
CA GLY A 226 -5.27 -1.23 19.23
C GLY A 226 -5.37 0.26 19.02
N PHE A 227 -4.73 0.81 18.00
CA PHE A 227 -4.72 2.25 17.75
C PHE A 227 -5.29 2.63 16.39
N VAL A 228 -5.30 1.73 15.40
CA VAL A 228 -5.64 2.07 14.01
C VAL A 228 -6.99 2.78 13.85
N TYR A 229 -8.01 2.38 14.61
CA TYR A 229 -9.31 3.05 14.55
C TYR A 229 -9.29 4.47 15.12
N GLY A 230 -8.57 4.66 16.24
CA GLY A 230 -8.36 5.99 16.82
C GLY A 230 -7.58 6.89 15.87
N GLU A 231 -6.50 6.38 15.29
CA GLU A 231 -5.68 7.12 14.32
C GLU A 231 -6.45 7.50 13.05
N ILE A 232 -7.37 6.65 12.59
CA ILE A 232 -8.25 7.00 11.47
C ILE A 232 -9.25 8.11 11.86
N LYS A 233 -9.77 8.11 13.09
CA LYS A 233 -10.62 9.21 13.58
C LYS A 233 -9.85 10.53 13.61
N VAL A 234 -8.66 10.54 14.20
CA VAL A 234 -7.77 11.70 14.23
C VAL A 234 -7.47 12.18 12.80
N ALA A 235 -7.16 11.25 11.89
CA ALA A 235 -6.92 11.59 10.48
C ALA A 235 -8.13 12.25 9.80
N LYS A 236 -9.36 11.83 10.12
CA LYS A 236 -10.58 12.48 9.61
C LYS A 236 -10.72 13.92 10.12
N GLU A 237 -10.46 14.14 11.41
CA GLU A 237 -10.51 15.47 12.04
C GLU A 237 -9.45 16.41 11.46
N GLU A 238 -8.22 15.91 11.24
CA GLU A 238 -7.14 16.64 10.56
C GLU A 238 -7.56 17.04 9.13
N ILE A 239 -8.21 16.14 8.37
CA ILE A 239 -8.69 16.43 7.01
C ILE A 239 -9.79 17.50 7.01
N ILE A 240 -10.76 17.40 7.93
CA ILE A 240 -11.86 18.37 8.06
C ILE A 240 -11.31 19.75 8.37
N THR A 241 -10.40 19.83 9.36
CA THR A 241 -9.73 21.07 9.76
C THR A 241 -8.90 21.65 8.61
N SER A 242 -8.15 20.81 7.89
CA SER A 242 -7.32 21.23 6.75
C SER A 242 -8.12 21.81 5.58
N LEU A 243 -9.41 21.46 5.49
CA LEU A 243 -10.35 21.98 4.50
C LEU A 243 -11.23 23.12 5.06
N GLY A 244 -10.84 23.69 6.20
CA GLY A 244 -11.51 24.84 6.83
C GLY A 244 -12.93 24.54 7.28
N GLY A 245 -13.26 23.28 7.59
CA GLY A 245 -14.63 22.89 7.96
C GLY A 245 -15.65 23.00 6.81
N ASN A 246 -15.20 23.18 5.56
CA ASN A 246 -16.10 23.26 4.41
C ASN A 246 -16.69 21.89 4.09
N GLU A 247 -17.96 21.68 4.46
CA GLU A 247 -18.65 20.40 4.28
C GLU A 247 -18.65 19.92 2.83
N LYS A 248 -18.91 20.81 1.87
CA LYS A 248 -18.88 20.44 0.43
C LYS A 248 -17.49 19.93 0.02
N ALA A 249 -16.44 20.44 0.65
CA ALA A 249 -15.07 20.02 0.37
C ALA A 249 -14.70 18.70 1.06
N TYR A 250 -15.02 18.50 2.35
CA TYR A 250 -14.57 17.31 3.08
C TYR A 250 -15.53 16.12 2.97
N LYS A 251 -16.85 16.34 2.82
CA LYS A 251 -17.87 15.28 2.88
C LYS A 251 -17.58 14.13 1.89
N PRO A 252 -17.25 14.37 0.61
CA PRO A 252 -16.92 13.29 -0.32
C PRO A 252 -15.70 12.46 0.13
N ILE A 253 -14.72 13.08 0.80
CA ILE A 253 -13.53 12.37 1.34
C ILE A 253 -13.95 11.50 2.52
N ILE A 254 -14.69 12.07 3.46
CA ILE A 254 -15.14 11.37 4.66
C ILE A 254 -16.08 10.21 4.31
N ASP A 255 -16.91 10.35 3.29
CA ASP A 255 -17.79 9.28 2.80
C ASP A 255 -16.98 8.10 2.23
N ILE A 256 -15.91 8.38 1.47
CA ILE A 256 -14.98 7.33 0.99
C ILE A 256 -14.34 6.61 2.17
N ILE A 257 -13.83 7.36 3.14
CA ILE A 257 -13.20 6.81 4.36
C ILE A 257 -14.22 5.93 5.11
N ASN A 258 -15.41 6.46 5.40
CA ASN A 258 -16.46 5.73 6.12
C ASN A 258 -16.90 4.47 5.38
N LYS A 259 -17.07 4.53 4.04
CA LYS A 259 -17.46 3.38 3.23
C LYS A 259 -16.43 2.25 3.33
N LYS A 260 -15.13 2.60 3.28
CA LYS A 260 -14.04 1.62 3.37
C LYS A 260 -13.83 1.07 4.78
N ILE A 261 -14.02 1.89 5.82
CA ILE A 261 -13.99 1.43 7.23
C ILE A 261 -15.17 0.49 7.53
N LYS A 262 -16.39 0.86 7.13
CA LYS A 262 -17.60 0.06 7.39
C LYS A 262 -17.53 -1.31 6.71
N ALA A 263 -16.94 -1.37 5.51
CA ALA A 263 -16.76 -2.61 4.76
C ALA A 263 -15.77 -3.60 5.40
N SER A 264 -14.84 -3.13 6.27
CA SER A 264 -13.79 -4.00 6.81
C SER A 264 -13.79 -4.16 8.34
N TRP A 265 -14.38 -3.26 9.12
CA TRP A 265 -14.26 -3.26 10.59
C TRP A 265 -15.59 -3.44 11.34
N TRP A 266 -16.62 -2.64 11.05
CA TRP A 266 -17.83 -2.62 11.90
C TRP A 266 -18.79 -3.78 11.70
N GLY A 267 -18.65 -4.56 10.62
CA GLY A 267 -19.46 -5.75 10.39
C GLY A 267 -19.21 -6.91 11.36
N LEU A 268 -18.17 -6.84 12.20
CA LEU A 268 -17.71 -7.96 13.04
C LEU A 268 -17.64 -7.67 14.56
N PHE A 269 -17.60 -6.41 15.01
CA PHE A 269 -17.18 -6.08 16.40
C PHE A 269 -18.17 -5.22 17.21
N GLY A 270 -19.42 -5.05 16.74
CA GLY A 270 -20.43 -4.26 17.45
C GLY A 270 -21.31 -5.09 18.39
N GLY A 271 -20.84 -5.39 19.61
CA GLY A 271 -21.66 -6.04 20.64
C GLY A 271 -21.01 -6.08 22.04
N THR A 272 -21.46 -5.19 22.91
CA THR A 272 -21.23 -5.08 24.37
C THR A 272 -20.86 -6.38 25.11
N THR A 273 -19.69 -6.51 25.74
CA THR A 273 -19.45 -7.57 26.75
C THR A 273 -18.19 -7.35 27.62
N PRO A 274 -18.23 -7.55 28.96
CA PRO A 274 -17.07 -7.36 29.86
C PRO A 274 -15.98 -8.45 29.87
N HIS A 275 -16.17 -9.60 29.19
CA HIS A 275 -15.08 -10.57 28.89
C HIS A 275 -14.05 -10.05 27.87
N LEU A 276 -14.23 -8.79 27.44
CA LEU A 276 -13.42 -8.07 26.49
C LEU A 276 -11.95 -7.97 26.87
N THR A 277 -11.50 -8.12 28.13
CA THR A 277 -10.09 -7.83 28.44
C THR A 277 -9.11 -8.91 27.97
N LYS A 278 -9.46 -10.21 28.11
CA LYS A 278 -8.65 -11.32 27.55
C LYS A 278 -8.77 -11.39 26.03
N ILE A 279 -9.97 -11.10 25.50
CA ILE A 279 -10.24 -10.99 24.07
C ILE A 279 -9.54 -9.76 23.48
N ALA A 280 -9.52 -8.62 24.17
CA ALA A 280 -8.86 -7.39 23.76
C ALA A 280 -7.35 -7.58 23.84
N MET A 281 -6.77 -8.19 24.85
CA MET A 281 -5.33 -8.51 24.82
C MET A 281 -4.95 -9.37 23.61
N ARG A 282 -5.78 -10.36 23.25
CA ARG A 282 -5.62 -11.14 22.02
C ARG A 282 -5.81 -10.27 20.77
N ILE A 283 -6.94 -9.59 20.62
CA ILE A 283 -7.31 -8.72 19.48
C ILE A 283 -6.32 -7.56 19.28
N LEU A 284 -5.89 -6.91 20.35
CA LEU A 284 -4.94 -5.81 20.34
C LEU A 284 -3.54 -6.29 20.00
N SER A 285 -3.20 -7.56 20.28
CA SER A 285 -1.95 -8.20 19.84
C SER A 285 -1.99 -8.73 18.41
N LEU A 286 -3.17 -8.77 17.77
CA LEU A 286 -3.28 -9.21 16.39
C LEU A 286 -2.67 -8.18 15.44
N THR A 287 -1.97 -8.66 14.43
CA THR A 287 -1.59 -7.84 13.29
C THR A 287 -2.84 -7.42 12.52
N SER A 288 -2.93 -6.14 12.17
CA SER A 288 -3.98 -5.67 11.25
C SER A 288 -3.50 -5.68 9.80
N SER A 289 -2.28 -6.11 9.50
CA SER A 289 -1.68 -5.99 8.18
C SER A 289 -1.06 -7.31 7.72
N SER A 290 -1.19 -7.63 6.43
CA SER A 290 -0.45 -8.71 5.78
C SER A 290 0.96 -8.27 5.34
N SER A 291 1.37 -7.03 5.59
CA SER A 291 2.69 -6.46 5.24
C SER A 291 3.88 -7.25 5.79
N GLY A 292 3.73 -7.92 6.93
CA GLY A 292 4.75 -8.82 7.46
C GLY A 292 5.12 -9.94 6.47
N CYS A 293 4.16 -10.40 5.64
CA CYS A 293 4.44 -11.35 4.56
C CYS A 293 5.21 -10.72 3.38
N GLU A 294 5.16 -9.40 3.23
CA GLU A 294 5.78 -8.69 2.10
C GLU A 294 7.29 -8.55 2.23
N ARG A 295 7.83 -8.57 3.46
CA ARG A 295 9.29 -8.57 3.68
C ARG A 295 9.95 -9.76 2.98
N ASN A 296 9.27 -10.90 2.97
CA ASN A 296 9.72 -12.11 2.31
C ASN A 296 9.91 -11.86 0.80
N TRP A 297 9.09 -11.01 0.16
CA TRP A 297 9.16 -10.77 -1.27
C TRP A 297 10.49 -10.18 -1.73
N SER A 298 11.13 -9.35 -0.91
CA SER A 298 12.47 -8.82 -1.22
C SER A 298 13.53 -9.93 -1.25
N THR A 299 13.43 -10.92 -0.37
CA THR A 299 14.24 -12.14 -0.39
C THR A 299 13.90 -13.03 -1.58
N PHE A 300 12.61 -13.25 -1.88
CA PHE A 300 12.17 -13.99 -3.07
C PHE A 300 12.67 -13.33 -4.36
N GLU A 301 12.66 -12.00 -4.47
CA GLU A 301 13.18 -11.27 -5.62
C GLU A 301 14.70 -11.44 -5.77
N GLY A 302 15.45 -11.42 -4.66
CA GLY A 302 16.89 -11.69 -4.63
C GLY A 302 17.28 -13.13 -4.99
N VAL A 303 16.46 -14.10 -4.61
CA VAL A 303 16.62 -15.52 -4.96
C VAL A 303 16.23 -15.77 -6.42
N HIS A 304 15.18 -15.10 -6.90
CA HIS A 304 14.64 -15.24 -8.25
C HIS A 304 14.97 -14.04 -9.16
N THR A 305 16.24 -13.63 -9.18
CA THR A 305 16.75 -12.58 -10.07
C THR A 305 16.86 -13.02 -11.52
N LYS A 306 17.22 -12.08 -12.43
CA LYS A 306 17.47 -12.34 -13.85
C LYS A 306 18.60 -13.36 -14.14
N ILE A 307 19.43 -13.72 -13.15
CA ILE A 307 20.69 -14.48 -13.34
C ILE A 307 20.63 -15.89 -12.70
N ARG A 308 19.73 -16.17 -11.73
CA ARG A 308 19.63 -17.47 -11.06
C ARG A 308 18.31 -18.18 -11.37
N ASP A 309 18.41 -19.41 -11.86
CA ASP A 309 17.27 -20.25 -12.19
C ASP A 309 16.75 -21.07 -10.98
N ARG A 310 15.44 -21.36 -11.07
CA ARG A 310 14.52 -22.03 -10.12
C ARG A 310 15.17 -22.93 -9.06
N LEU A 311 15.02 -22.53 -7.79
CA LEU A 311 15.03 -23.47 -6.66
C LEU A 311 13.69 -24.22 -6.59
N GLU A 312 13.73 -25.49 -6.19
CA GLU A 312 12.54 -26.26 -5.82
C GLU A 312 11.82 -25.60 -4.63
N GLU A 313 10.48 -25.72 -4.57
CA GLU A 313 9.63 -25.10 -3.54
C GLU A 313 10.08 -25.42 -2.11
N SER A 314 10.53 -26.65 -1.85
CA SER A 314 11.07 -27.06 -0.54
C SER A 314 12.36 -26.33 -0.17
N LYS A 315 13.30 -26.18 -1.13
CA LYS A 315 14.56 -25.45 -0.93
C LYS A 315 14.32 -23.95 -0.78
N LEU A 316 13.36 -23.40 -1.52
CA LEU A 316 12.94 -22.01 -1.43
C LEU A 316 12.33 -21.69 -0.05
N ASN A 317 11.42 -22.55 0.43
CA ASN A 317 10.83 -22.43 1.76
C ASN A 317 11.89 -22.48 2.86
N ASN A 318 12.84 -23.42 2.78
CA ASN A 318 13.92 -23.52 3.76
C ASN A 318 14.84 -22.28 3.76
N LEU A 319 15.17 -21.74 2.58
CA LEU A 319 16.05 -20.59 2.47
C LEU A 319 15.39 -19.30 3.00
N VAL A 320 14.11 -19.08 2.70
CA VAL A 320 13.34 -17.96 3.25
C VAL A 320 13.15 -18.11 4.76
N TYR A 321 12.90 -19.33 5.24
CA TYR A 321 12.78 -19.62 6.67
C TYR A 321 14.06 -19.29 7.45
N VAL A 322 15.23 -19.75 6.97
CA VAL A 322 16.53 -19.48 7.63
C VAL A 322 16.85 -17.99 7.63
N GLN A 323 16.56 -17.27 6.55
CA GLN A 323 16.87 -15.83 6.45
C GLN A 323 15.97 -14.95 7.33
N LEU A 324 14.87 -15.49 7.87
CA LEU A 324 13.96 -14.78 8.78
C LEU A 324 14.16 -15.16 10.25
N LEU A 325 14.97 -16.18 10.55
CA LEU A 325 15.36 -16.57 11.90
C LEU A 325 16.65 -15.88 12.39
N ILE A 326 17.37 -15.20 11.49
CA ILE A 326 18.61 -14.45 11.75
C ILE A 326 18.29 -12.96 11.71
#